data_AF-A0A9P7X957-F1
#
_entry.id   AF-A0A9P7X957-F1
#
_cell.length_a   1.000
_cell.length_b   1.000
_cell.length_c   1.000
_cell.angle_alpha   90.00
_cell.angle_beta   90.00
_cell.angle_gamma   90.00
#
_symmetry.space_group_name_H-M   'P 1'
#
loop_
_entity.id
_entity.type
_entity.pdbx_description
1 polymer ?
#
loop_
_entity_poly.entity_id
_entity_poly.type
_entity_poly.pdbx_seq_one_letter_code
_entity_poly.pdbx_strand_id
1 'polypeptide(L)'
;MDELRQRAPFRLVGEDEAVDNMNPEDDERHILDEQEQEKVIQDLRQMSQKSDWIYVQALRMIMLNSIMLQVVFLSSLVTYRHSRTIPTPLSPFFSTVPRPLIPIASGFTFLAITLHILDAFLISSSSCLTPILVAGGFSIPRAALYLLAPFLSVLTGRDLPQTIWWAFPAVVAGLVILMQRWTSDNTRSVEELEGLRYNAPGA
;
A
#
# COMPACT_ATOMS: atom_id res chain seq x y z
N MET A 1 -54.27 22.08 39.04
CA MET A 1 -53.04 22.20 39.85
C MET A 1 -51.93 21.72 38.93
N ASP A 2 -51.39 22.65 38.16
CA ASP A 2 -50.44 22.37 37.09
C ASP A 2 -49.04 22.14 37.70
N GLU A 3 -48.51 20.93 37.54
CA GLU A 3 -47.12 20.63 37.85
C GLU A 3 -46.21 21.31 36.82
N LEU A 4 -45.70 22.47 37.19
CA LEU A 4 -44.64 23.18 36.48
C LEU A 4 -43.41 22.29 36.38
N ARG A 5 -43.14 21.80 35.18
CA ARG A 5 -41.95 21.03 34.82
C ARG A 5 -40.69 21.88 35.08
N GLN A 6 -40.02 21.63 36.20
CA GLN A 6 -38.75 22.26 36.55
C GLN A 6 -37.70 21.89 35.49
N ARG A 7 -37.01 22.90 34.97
CA ARG A 7 -35.82 22.69 34.13
C ARG A 7 -34.66 22.29 35.05
N ALA A 8 -34.09 21.11 34.79
CA ALA A 8 -32.87 20.70 35.45
C ALA A 8 -31.74 21.67 35.06
N PRO A 9 -31.00 22.26 36.03
CA PRO A 9 -29.85 23.10 35.72
C PRO A 9 -28.75 22.23 35.11
N PHE A 10 -28.02 22.82 34.15
CA PHE A 10 -26.81 22.22 33.59
C PHE A 10 -25.81 21.96 34.71
N ARG A 11 -25.53 20.67 34.97
CA ARG A 11 -24.38 20.26 35.76
C ARG A 11 -23.16 20.25 34.83
N LEU A 12 -22.27 21.22 35.02
CA LEU A 12 -20.87 21.04 34.62
C LEU A 12 -20.33 19.94 35.50
N VAL A 13 -19.97 18.80 34.91
CA VAL A 13 -19.26 17.72 35.58
C VAL A 13 -17.92 18.31 36.02
N GLY A 14 -17.83 18.66 37.30
CA GLY A 14 -16.62 19.16 37.91
C GLY A 14 -15.56 18.07 37.98
N GLU A 15 -14.30 18.48 37.83
CA GLU A 15 -13.07 17.70 37.69
C GLU A 15 -12.74 16.70 38.84
N ASP A 16 -13.67 16.43 39.76
CA ASP A 16 -13.38 15.67 41.00
C ASP A 16 -14.03 14.27 41.09
N GLU A 17 -14.82 13.83 40.09
CA GLU A 17 -15.44 12.48 40.08
C GLU A 17 -14.98 11.58 38.92
N ALA A 18 -13.89 11.94 38.23
CA ALA A 18 -13.40 11.21 37.07
C ALA A 18 -12.32 10.18 37.43
N VAL A 19 -12.65 9.07 38.10
CA VAL A 19 -11.76 7.87 38.02
C VAL A 19 -12.49 6.53 37.95
N ASP A 20 -13.69 6.33 38.53
CA ASP A 20 -14.14 4.93 38.79
C ASP A 20 -15.49 4.51 38.20
N ASN A 21 -16.11 5.31 37.31
CA ASN A 21 -17.39 4.91 36.71
C ASN A 21 -17.63 5.51 35.31
N MET A 22 -16.64 5.36 34.42
CA MET A 22 -16.80 5.77 33.02
C MET A 22 -17.57 4.68 32.26
N ASN A 23 -18.87 4.88 32.10
CA ASN A 23 -19.70 4.08 31.20
C ASN A 23 -19.34 4.47 29.75
N PRO A 24 -18.91 3.55 28.88
CA PRO A 24 -18.49 3.86 27.51
C PRO A 24 -19.61 4.44 26.62
N GLU A 25 -20.87 4.45 27.07
CA GLU A 25 -22.01 5.03 26.34
C GLU A 25 -22.18 6.55 26.52
N ASP A 26 -21.51 7.18 27.50
CA ASP A 26 -21.58 8.64 27.70
C ASP A 26 -20.59 9.43 26.81
N ASP A 27 -19.57 8.77 26.24
CA ASP A 27 -18.61 9.38 25.30
C ASP A 27 -19.23 9.67 23.92
N GLU A 28 -20.26 8.93 23.49
CA GLU A 28 -20.87 9.08 22.16
C GLU A 28 -21.67 10.39 21.99
N ARG A 29 -21.93 11.14 23.07
CA ARG A 29 -22.66 12.43 23.03
C ARG A 29 -21.80 13.64 23.33
N HIS A 30 -20.49 13.45 23.55
CA HIS A 30 -19.58 14.56 23.75
C HIS A 30 -19.37 15.32 22.43
N ILE A 31 -19.92 16.52 22.34
CA ILE A 31 -19.68 17.42 21.19
C ILE A 31 -18.36 18.13 21.45
N LEU A 32 -17.35 17.82 20.64
CA LEU A 32 -16.04 18.46 20.70
C LEU A 32 -16.18 19.97 20.49
N ASP A 33 -15.53 20.77 21.34
CA ASP A 33 -15.40 22.19 21.09
C ASP A 33 -14.43 22.48 19.92
N GLU A 34 -14.36 23.74 19.47
CA GLU A 34 -13.53 24.10 18.31
C GLU A 34 -12.03 23.86 18.53
N GLN A 35 -11.55 23.92 19.78
CA GLN A 35 -10.15 23.70 20.13
C GLN A 35 -9.83 22.20 20.19
N GLU A 36 -10.72 21.41 20.78
CA GLU A 36 -10.65 19.96 20.81
C GLU A 36 -10.71 19.38 19.39
N GLN A 37 -11.58 19.90 18.52
CA GLN A 37 -11.67 19.46 17.13
C GLN A 37 -10.37 19.73 16.35
N GLU A 38 -9.76 20.91 16.50
CA GLU A 38 -8.47 21.23 15.86
C GLU A 38 -7.36 20.28 16.35
N LYS A 39 -7.33 20.01 17.66
CA LYS A 39 -6.35 19.10 18.24
C LYS A 39 -6.49 17.68 17.69
N VAL A 40 -7.72 17.16 17.62
CA VAL A 40 -7.98 15.83 17.06
C VAL A 40 -7.57 15.75 15.58
N ILE A 41 -7.90 16.77 14.77
CA ILE A 41 -7.49 16.81 13.36
C ILE A 41 -5.97 16.86 13.23
N GLN A 42 -5.30 17.67 14.05
CA GLN A 42 -3.85 17.78 14.03
C GLN A 42 -3.17 16.45 14.44
N ASP A 43 -3.69 15.79 15.46
CA ASP A 43 -3.20 14.49 15.91
C ASP A 43 -3.42 13.42 14.82
N LEU A 44 -4.60 13.39 14.18
CA LEU A 44 -4.88 12.50 13.05
C LEU A 44 -3.94 12.73 11.86
N ARG A 45 -3.65 13.99 11.51
CA ARG A 45 -2.66 14.33 10.47
C ARG A 45 -1.26 13.83 10.82
N GLN A 46 -0.81 14.06 12.04
CA GLN A 46 0.52 13.61 12.48
C GLN A 46 0.62 12.08 12.48
N MET A 47 -0.43 11.39 12.95
CA MET A 47 -0.53 9.94 12.92
C MET A 47 -0.53 9.41 11.48
N SER A 48 -1.31 10.02 10.58
CA SER A 48 -1.33 9.66 9.16
C SER A 48 0.05 9.81 8.53
N GLN A 49 0.69 10.97 8.67
CA GLN A 49 2.02 11.23 8.09
C GLN A 49 3.08 10.25 8.60
N LYS A 50 3.06 9.92 9.90
CA LYS A 50 3.97 8.94 10.48
C LYS A 50 3.71 7.54 9.91
N SER A 51 2.45 7.15 9.78
CA SER A 51 2.05 5.85 9.22
C SER A 51 2.45 5.74 7.74
N ASP A 52 2.22 6.79 6.96
CA ASP A 52 2.57 6.88 5.55
C ASP A 52 4.06 6.69 5.33
N TRP A 53 4.91 7.30 6.16
CA TRP A 53 6.35 7.08 6.08
C TRP A 53 6.72 5.61 6.33
N ILE A 54 6.11 4.97 7.32
CA ILE A 54 6.35 3.54 7.62
C ILE A 54 5.89 2.67 6.45
N TYR A 55 4.71 2.91 5.89
CA TYR A 55 4.19 2.16 4.74
C TYR A 55 5.08 2.31 3.51
N VAL A 56 5.52 3.54 3.20
CA VAL A 56 6.44 3.80 2.10
C VAL A 56 7.75 3.05 2.29
N GLN A 57 8.32 3.04 3.49
CA GLN A 57 9.54 2.27 3.77
C GLN A 57 9.33 0.77 3.63
N ALA A 58 8.22 0.23 4.14
CA ALA A 58 7.89 -1.19 4.01
C ALA A 58 7.75 -1.60 2.54
N LEU A 59 7.05 -0.80 1.72
CA LEU A 59 6.92 -1.04 0.28
C LEU A 59 8.27 -1.02 -0.44
N ARG A 60 9.16 -0.08 -0.10
CA ARG A 60 10.52 -0.02 -0.66
C ARG A 60 11.30 -1.29 -0.35
N MET A 61 11.24 -1.76 0.90
CA MET A 61 11.92 -3.00 1.29
C MET A 61 11.36 -4.19 0.50
N ILE A 62 10.04 -4.31 0.34
CA ILE A 62 9.43 -5.39 -0.44
C ILE A 62 9.90 -5.36 -1.91
N MET A 63 9.88 -4.18 -2.55
CA MET A 63 10.36 -4.05 -3.93
C MET A 63 11.85 -4.33 -4.07
N LEU A 64 12.68 -3.85 -3.13
CA LEU A 64 14.12 -4.11 -3.13
C LEU A 64 14.40 -5.61 -3.05
N ASN A 65 13.68 -6.31 -2.16
CA ASN A 65 13.76 -7.77 -2.07
C ASN A 65 13.32 -8.45 -3.38
N SER A 66 12.26 -7.96 -4.02
CA SER A 66 11.82 -8.46 -5.34
C SER A 66 12.91 -8.28 -6.40
N ILE A 67 13.49 -7.08 -6.52
CA ILE A 67 14.58 -6.78 -7.45
C ILE A 67 15.77 -7.68 -7.19
N MET A 68 16.18 -7.82 -5.92
CA MET A 68 17.30 -8.68 -5.53
C MET A 68 17.05 -10.13 -5.96
N LEU A 69 15.84 -10.66 -5.75
CA LEU A 69 15.48 -12.02 -6.14
C LEU A 69 15.49 -12.21 -7.66
N GLN A 70 15.04 -11.21 -8.42
CA GLN A 70 15.14 -11.21 -9.89
C GLN A 70 16.59 -11.14 -10.38
N VAL A 71 17.47 -10.40 -9.71
CA VAL A 71 18.91 -10.33 -10.03
C VAL A 71 19.61 -11.66 -9.74
N VAL A 72 19.27 -12.32 -8.63
CA VAL A 72 19.78 -13.67 -8.32
C VAL A 72 19.35 -14.66 -9.40
N PHE A 73 18.08 -14.62 -9.81
CA PHE A 73 17.60 -15.44 -10.92
C PHE A 73 18.28 -15.10 -12.25
N LEU A 74 18.48 -13.82 -12.56
CA LEU A 74 19.20 -13.41 -13.77
C LEU A 74 20.65 -13.92 -13.76
N SER A 75 21.31 -13.89 -12.60
CA SER A 75 22.65 -14.43 -12.42
C SER A 75 22.67 -15.94 -12.64
N SER A 76 21.65 -16.67 -12.18
CA SER A 76 21.53 -18.10 -12.45
C SER A 76 21.29 -18.40 -13.93
N LEU A 77 20.53 -17.56 -14.65
CA LEU A 77 20.37 -17.69 -16.11
C LEU A 77 21.70 -17.55 -16.87
N VAL A 78 22.59 -16.66 -16.40
CA VAL A 78 23.92 -16.47 -16.99
C VAL A 78 24.82 -17.66 -16.67
N THR A 79 24.88 -18.08 -15.40
CA THR A 79 25.72 -19.19 -14.95
C THR A 79 25.32 -20.53 -15.59
N TYR A 80 24.02 -20.79 -15.73
CA TYR A 80 23.49 -22.04 -16.28
C TYR A 80 23.03 -21.91 -17.74
N ARG A 81 23.64 -21.00 -18.52
CA ARG A 81 23.25 -20.72 -19.92
C ARG A 81 23.22 -21.97 -20.81
N HIS A 82 24.07 -22.96 -20.53
CA HIS A 82 24.14 -24.22 -21.28
C HIS A 82 23.22 -25.32 -20.74
N SER A 83 22.58 -25.12 -19.59
CA SER A 83 21.61 -26.06 -19.05
C SER A 83 20.29 -25.95 -19.79
N ARG A 84 19.69 -27.10 -20.14
CA ARG A 84 18.35 -27.15 -20.73
C ARG A 84 17.24 -26.83 -19.72
N THR A 85 17.55 -26.94 -18.43
CA THR A 85 16.61 -26.75 -17.34
C THR A 85 17.28 -25.91 -16.27
N ILE A 86 16.74 -24.73 -16.00
CA ILE A 86 17.26 -23.82 -14.97
C ILE A 86 16.20 -23.75 -13.87
N PRO A 87 16.54 -24.14 -12.62
CA PRO A 87 15.59 -24.07 -11.53
C PRO A 87 15.23 -22.61 -11.24
N THR A 88 13.94 -22.35 -11.02
CA THR A 88 13.49 -21.07 -10.46
C THR A 88 13.87 -21.00 -8.97
N PRO A 89 13.96 -19.81 -8.35
CA PRO A 89 14.24 -19.68 -6.92
C PRO A 89 13.21 -20.39 -6.02
N LEU A 90 12.01 -20.66 -6.55
CA LEU A 90 10.97 -21.39 -5.83
C LEU A 90 11.14 -22.92 -5.90
N SER A 91 11.99 -23.43 -6.80
CA SER A 91 12.16 -24.88 -7.01
C SER A 91 12.46 -25.69 -5.74
N PRO A 92 13.24 -25.20 -4.74
CA PRO A 92 13.46 -25.95 -3.50
C PRO A 92 12.19 -26.25 -2.70
N PHE A 93 11.13 -25.45 -2.89
CA PHE A 93 9.85 -25.63 -2.20
C PHE A 93 8.88 -26.56 -2.93
N PHE A 94 9.22 -26.98 -4.15
CA PHE A 94 8.36 -27.84 -4.97
C PHE A 94 9.13 -29.07 -5.43
N SER A 95 8.61 -30.26 -5.12
CA SER A 95 9.20 -31.56 -5.51
C SER A 95 8.98 -31.89 -6.99
N THR A 96 9.16 -30.92 -7.88
CA THR A 96 8.87 -31.04 -9.32
C THR A 96 10.15 -31.08 -10.15
N VAL A 97 10.17 -31.94 -11.17
CA VAL A 97 11.28 -32.01 -12.12
C VAL A 97 11.37 -30.69 -12.90
N PRO A 98 12.54 -30.03 -12.95
CA PRO A 98 12.73 -28.78 -13.67
C PRO A 98 12.31 -28.89 -15.13
N ARG A 99 11.41 -28.00 -15.58
CA ARG A 99 11.01 -27.87 -16.99
C ARG A 99 11.82 -26.76 -17.67
N PRO A 100 11.88 -26.75 -19.02
CA PRO A 100 12.48 -25.62 -19.72
C PRO A 100 11.73 -24.33 -19.38
N LEU A 101 12.44 -23.20 -19.38
CA LEU A 101 11.86 -21.89 -19.10
C LEU A 101 10.96 -21.39 -20.23
N ILE A 102 10.20 -20.33 -19.98
CA ILE A 102 9.47 -19.59 -21.03
C ILE A 102 10.46 -19.01 -22.04
N PRO A 103 10.09 -18.86 -23.32
CA PRO A 103 10.94 -18.20 -24.29
C PRO A 103 11.24 -16.77 -23.82
N ILE A 104 12.48 -16.32 -24.04
CA ILE A 104 12.92 -14.96 -23.69
C ILE A 104 12.81 -14.66 -22.18
N ALA A 105 12.98 -15.69 -21.33
CA ALA A 105 12.95 -15.56 -19.87
C ALA A 105 13.85 -14.41 -19.36
N SER A 106 15.07 -14.29 -19.89
CA SER A 106 15.98 -13.19 -19.52
C SER A 106 15.37 -11.81 -19.80
N GLY A 107 14.70 -11.64 -20.94
CA GLY A 107 14.04 -10.39 -21.31
C GLY A 107 12.91 -10.03 -20.35
N PHE A 108 12.09 -11.01 -19.95
CA PHE A 108 11.04 -10.80 -18.95
C PHE A 108 11.60 -10.47 -17.57
N THR A 109 12.71 -11.10 -17.16
CA THR A 109 13.41 -10.77 -15.91
C THR A 109 13.92 -9.33 -15.93
N PHE A 110 14.56 -8.90 -17.03
CA PHE A 110 15.00 -7.51 -17.21
C PHE A 110 13.83 -6.54 -17.16
N LEU A 111 12.74 -6.83 -17.87
CA LEU A 111 11.53 -6.03 -17.85
C LEU A 111 10.99 -5.86 -16.43
N ALA A 112 10.88 -6.95 -15.67
CA ALA A 112 10.40 -6.92 -14.28
C ALA A 112 11.30 -6.07 -13.38
N ILE A 113 12.63 -6.18 -13.52
CA ILE A 113 13.61 -5.35 -12.79
C ILE A 113 13.41 -3.87 -13.14
N THR A 114 13.36 -3.53 -14.42
CA THR A 114 13.18 -2.13 -14.87
C THR A 114 11.87 -1.54 -14.36
N LEU A 115 10.77 -2.29 -14.42
CA LEU A 115 9.48 -1.83 -13.91
C LEU A 115 9.51 -1.63 -12.39
N HIS A 116 10.13 -2.52 -11.62
CA HIS A 116 10.25 -2.34 -10.17
C HIS A 116 11.14 -1.16 -9.78
N ILE A 117 12.23 -0.92 -10.51
CA ILE A 117 13.06 0.27 -10.32
C ILE A 117 12.23 1.53 -10.58
N LEU A 118 11.45 1.54 -11.66
CA LEU A 118 10.55 2.64 -11.98
C LEU A 118 9.52 2.87 -10.86
N ASP A 119 8.86 1.81 -10.37
CA ASP A 119 7.90 1.90 -9.26
C ASP A 119 8.55 2.41 -7.97
N ALA A 120 9.78 2.01 -7.69
CA ALA A 120 10.54 2.50 -6.53
C ALA A 120 10.80 4.00 -6.60
N PHE A 121 11.12 4.54 -7.78
CA PHE A 121 11.25 5.98 -7.97
C PHE A 121 9.92 6.71 -7.81
N LEU A 122 8.82 6.16 -8.32
CA LEU A 122 7.50 6.77 -8.25
C LEU A 122 6.94 6.81 -6.80
N ILE A 123 7.16 5.76 -6.02
CA ILE A 123 6.80 5.73 -4.59
C ILE A 123 7.54 6.83 -3.81
N SER A 124 8.75 7.20 -4.23
CA SER A 124 9.54 8.19 -3.49
C SER A 124 9.10 9.64 -3.68
N SER A 125 8.10 9.93 -4.51
CA SER A 125 7.51 11.25 -4.87
C SER A 125 8.01 12.49 -4.09
N SER A 126 9.29 12.80 -4.31
CA SER A 126 9.98 14.06 -4.08
C SER A 126 10.96 14.35 -5.22
N SER A 127 10.98 13.51 -6.25
CA SER A 127 11.94 13.58 -7.34
C SER A 127 11.34 14.31 -8.54
N CYS A 128 12.03 15.34 -9.03
CA CYS A 128 11.75 16.14 -10.23
C CYS A 128 11.41 15.33 -11.51
N LEU A 129 11.58 14.00 -11.49
CA LEU A 129 11.47 13.10 -12.62
C LEU A 129 10.06 12.51 -12.83
N THR A 130 9.14 12.61 -11.86
CA THR A 130 7.75 12.12 -12.00
C THR A 130 7.03 12.64 -13.24
N PRO A 131 7.06 13.95 -13.59
CA PRO A 131 6.38 14.43 -14.80
C PRO A 131 6.98 13.86 -16.09
N ILE A 132 8.29 13.62 -16.13
CA ILE A 132 8.99 13.05 -17.29
C ILE A 132 8.58 11.57 -17.48
N LEU A 133 8.51 10.81 -16.38
CA LEU A 133 8.15 9.40 -16.40
C LEU A 133 6.67 9.16 -16.74
N VAL A 134 5.79 10.08 -16.37
CA VAL A 134 4.35 10.03 -16.72
C VAL A 134 4.08 10.56 -18.14
N ALA A 135 4.86 11.52 -18.63
CA ALA A 135 4.70 12.11 -19.96
C ALA A 135 5.20 11.23 -21.13
N GLY A 136 5.91 10.13 -20.85
CA GLY A 136 6.58 9.27 -21.84
C GLY A 136 5.68 8.47 -22.80
N GLY A 137 4.36 8.73 -22.87
CA GLY A 137 3.52 8.32 -24.01
C GLY A 137 3.20 6.83 -24.19
N PHE A 138 3.68 5.93 -23.32
CA PHE A 138 3.25 4.53 -23.36
C PHE A 138 1.93 4.35 -22.58
N SER A 139 0.79 4.45 -23.28
CA SER A 139 -0.56 4.23 -22.72
C SER A 139 -0.85 2.78 -22.33
N ILE A 140 0.13 1.87 -22.40
CA ILE A 140 -0.06 0.52 -21.86
C ILE A 140 -0.08 0.66 -20.33
N PRO A 141 -1.16 0.23 -19.65
CA PRO A 141 -1.19 0.26 -18.19
C PRO A 141 -0.03 -0.59 -17.70
N ARG A 142 0.91 -0.01 -16.94
CA ARG A 142 2.14 -0.67 -16.48
C ARG A 142 1.86 -2.03 -15.81
N ALA A 143 0.71 -2.15 -15.14
CA ALA A 143 0.20 -3.40 -14.60
C ALA A 143 0.06 -4.52 -15.65
N ALA A 144 -0.32 -4.22 -16.89
CA ALA A 144 -0.41 -5.20 -17.96
C ALA A 144 0.97 -5.74 -18.38
N LEU A 145 2.03 -4.93 -18.31
CA LEU A 145 3.39 -5.39 -18.63
C LEU A 145 3.88 -6.47 -17.66
N TYR A 146 3.52 -6.33 -16.38
CA TYR A 146 3.80 -7.35 -15.36
C TYR A 146 3.08 -8.68 -15.62
N LEU A 147 1.94 -8.65 -16.32
CA LEU A 147 1.14 -9.85 -16.60
C LEU A 147 1.60 -10.62 -17.84
N LEU A 148 2.49 -10.07 -18.67
CA LEU A 148 2.96 -10.74 -19.89
C LEU A 148 3.66 -12.08 -19.61
N ALA A 149 4.60 -12.11 -18.66
CA ALA A 149 5.34 -13.31 -18.31
C ALA A 149 4.46 -14.42 -17.70
N PRO A 150 3.60 -14.16 -16.69
CA PRO A 150 2.72 -15.20 -16.14
C PRO A 150 1.69 -15.67 -17.17
N PHE A 151 1.16 -14.76 -18.00
CA PHE A 151 0.26 -15.14 -19.10
C PHE A 151 0.93 -16.11 -20.07
N LEU A 152 2.17 -15.82 -20.48
CA LEU A 152 2.94 -16.70 -21.35
C LEU A 152 3.31 -18.04 -20.68
N SER A 153 3.56 -18.03 -19.37
CA SER A 153 3.80 -19.24 -18.58
C SER A 153 2.59 -20.18 -18.60
N VAL A 154 1.38 -19.64 -18.40
CA VAL A 154 0.12 -20.40 -18.48
C VAL A 154 -0.12 -20.89 -19.90
N LEU A 155 0.01 -20.00 -20.89
CA LEU A 155 -0.23 -20.33 -22.30
C LEU A 155 0.70 -21.44 -22.82
N THR A 156 1.95 -21.47 -22.35
CA THR A 156 2.93 -22.50 -22.72
C THR A 156 2.88 -23.76 -21.86
N GLY A 157 1.89 -23.89 -20.96
CA GLY A 157 1.68 -25.09 -20.14
C GLY A 157 2.83 -25.38 -19.18
N ARG A 158 3.46 -24.33 -18.63
CA ARG A 158 4.52 -24.49 -17.64
C ARG A 158 3.96 -25.00 -16.32
N ASP A 159 4.85 -25.56 -15.51
CA ASP A 159 4.54 -26.02 -14.18
C ASP A 159 4.13 -24.86 -13.26
N LEU A 160 3.42 -25.23 -12.19
CA LEU A 160 2.90 -24.29 -11.20
C LEU A 160 4.01 -23.46 -10.52
N PRO A 161 5.17 -24.02 -10.11
CA PRO A 161 6.28 -23.26 -9.56
C PRO A 161 6.78 -22.16 -10.50
N GLN A 162 6.94 -22.50 -11.78
CA GLN A 162 7.35 -21.54 -12.80
C GLN A 162 6.29 -20.45 -13.01
N THR A 163 5.02 -20.80 -13.03
CA THR A 163 3.93 -19.83 -13.20
C THR A 163 3.82 -18.88 -12.00
N ILE A 164 3.95 -19.39 -10.77
CA ILE A 164 4.00 -18.57 -9.56
C ILE A 164 5.21 -17.63 -9.59
N TRP A 165 6.37 -18.15 -9.98
CA TRP A 165 7.59 -17.34 -10.12
C TRP A 165 7.40 -16.17 -11.09
N TRP A 166 6.80 -16.42 -12.25
CA TRP A 166 6.52 -15.35 -13.22
C TRP A 166 5.40 -14.40 -12.78
N ALA A 167 4.48 -14.85 -11.93
CA ALA A 167 3.44 -14.00 -11.34
C ALA A 167 3.96 -13.13 -10.19
N PHE A 168 5.07 -13.51 -9.55
CA PHE A 168 5.57 -12.84 -8.35
C PHE A 168 5.80 -11.33 -8.52
N PRO A 169 6.47 -10.83 -9.59
CA PRO A 169 6.58 -9.39 -9.83
C PRO A 169 5.24 -8.65 -9.93
N ALA A 170 4.25 -9.28 -10.58
CA ALA A 170 2.91 -8.72 -10.73
C ALA A 170 2.18 -8.62 -9.39
N VAL A 171 2.32 -9.63 -8.53
CA VAL A 171 1.75 -9.60 -7.17
C VAL A 171 2.38 -8.47 -6.35
N VAL A 172 3.71 -8.33 -6.39
CA VAL A 172 4.42 -7.24 -5.69
C VAL A 172 3.96 -5.87 -6.19
N ALA A 173 3.85 -5.68 -7.51
CA ALA A 173 3.35 -4.44 -8.10
C ALA A 173 1.89 -4.16 -7.71
N GLY A 174 1.03 -5.19 -7.68
CA GLY A 174 -0.34 -5.09 -7.22
C GLY A 174 -0.46 -4.64 -5.76
N LEU A 175 0.39 -5.18 -4.87
CA LEU A 175 0.46 -4.76 -3.47
C LEU A 175 0.89 -3.29 -3.33
N VAL A 176 1.86 -2.85 -4.12
CA VAL A 176 2.29 -1.44 -4.17
C VAL A 176 1.12 -0.53 -4.57
N ILE A 177 0.42 -0.86 -5.66
CA ILE A 177 -0.71 -0.07 -6.16
C ILE A 177 -1.82 -0.02 -5.11
N LEU A 178 -2.12 -1.15 -4.47
CA LEU A 178 -3.14 -1.22 -3.43
C LEU A 178 -2.80 -0.33 -2.23
N MET A 179 -1.56 -0.39 -1.74
CA MET A 179 -1.13 0.42 -0.61
C MET A 179 -1.09 1.91 -0.94
N GLN A 180 -0.68 2.28 -2.16
CA GLN A 180 -0.74 3.67 -2.61
C GLN A 180 -2.18 4.21 -2.63
N ARG A 181 -3.14 3.39 -3.07
CA ARG A 181 -4.56 3.75 -3.01
C ARG A 181 -5.03 3.94 -1.58
N TRP A 182 -4.68 3.01 -0.68
CA TRP A 182 -5.06 3.12 0.72
C TRP A 182 -4.49 4.39 1.38
N THR A 183 -3.22 4.72 1.16
CA THR A 183 -2.65 5.98 1.64
C THR A 183 -3.38 7.20 1.06
N SER A 184 -3.69 7.20 -0.23
CA SER A 184 -4.42 8.30 -0.86
C SER A 184 -5.84 8.46 -0.29
N ASP A 185 -6.54 7.36 -0.02
CA ASP A 185 -7.87 7.35 0.57
C ASP A 185 -7.83 7.84 2.02
N ASN A 186 -6.80 7.47 2.78
CA ASN A 186 -6.58 7.97 4.14
C ASN A 186 -6.36 9.49 4.14
N THR A 187 -5.47 10.02 3.28
CA THR A 187 -5.24 11.48 3.19
C THR A 187 -6.53 12.21 2.84
N ARG A 188 -7.27 11.71 1.85
CA ARG A 188 -8.54 12.29 1.44
C ARG A 188 -9.58 12.26 2.56
N SER A 189 -9.63 11.20 3.36
CA SER A 189 -10.57 11.13 4.50
C SER A 189 -10.30 12.20 5.55
N VAL A 190 -9.02 12.54 5.79
CA VAL A 190 -8.63 13.61 6.71
C VAL A 190 -9.02 14.98 6.13
N GLU A 191 -8.81 15.20 4.84
CA GLU A 191 -9.26 16.42 4.14
C GLU A 191 -10.79 16.56 4.14
N GLU A 192 -11.53 15.46 3.99
CA GLU A 192 -12.99 15.45 4.08
C GLU A 192 -13.47 15.77 5.51
N LEU A 193 -12.79 15.25 6.54
CA LEU A 193 -13.07 15.60 7.95
C LEU A 193 -12.85 17.08 8.24
N GLU A 194 -11.84 17.69 7.64
CA GLU A 194 -11.62 19.15 7.72
C GLU A 194 -12.75 19.93 7.04
N GLY A 195 -13.26 19.42 5.92
CA GLY A 195 -14.41 20.00 5.23
C GLY A 195 -15.70 19.94 6.03
N LEU A 196 -15.82 18.99 6.97
CA LEU A 196 -16.98 18.82 7.86
C LEU A 196 -16.86 19.62 9.17
N ARG A 197 -15.83 20.45 9.33
CA ARG A 197 -15.68 21.35 10.49
C ARG A 197 -16.90 22.26 10.61
N TYR A 198 -17.59 22.20 11.75
CA TYR A 198 -18.68 23.12 12.05
C TYR A 198 -18.09 24.47 12.46
N ASN A 199 -18.53 25.55 11.81
CA ASN A 199 -18.36 26.90 12.34
C ASN A 199 -19.58 27.17 13.21
N ALA A 200 -19.41 27.27 14.53
CA ALA A 200 -20.47 27.71 15.42
C ALA A 200 -20.28 29.22 15.67
N PRO A 201 -20.93 30.12 14.90
CA PRO A 201 -20.82 31.55 15.15
C PRO A 201 -21.49 31.91 16.48
N GLY A 202 -20.67 32.08 17.53
CA GLY A 202 -21.04 32.76 18.77
C GLY A 202 -21.78 31.89 19.79
N ALA A 203 -21.02 31.38 20.75
CA ALA A 203 -21.45 31.28 22.15
C ALA A 203 -20.66 32.31 22.97
#